data_AF-A0A646KQG0-F1
#
_entry.id   AF-A0A646KQG0-F1
#
_cell.length_a   1.000
_cell.length_b   1.000
_cell.length_c   1.000
_cell.angle_alpha   90.00
_cell.angle_beta   90.00
_cell.angle_gamma   90.00
#
_symmetry.space_group_name_H-M   'P 1'
#
loop_
_entity.id
_entity.type
_entity.pdbx_description
1 polymer ?
#
loop_
_entity_poly.entity_id
_entity_poly.type
_entity_poly.pdbx_seq_one_letter_code
_entity_poly.pdbx_strand_id
1 'polypeptide(L)'
;MLMRRENGRRERLKSAQGNWDHLLDDLPPAPYWTNLLYKAGDTDLGVVRASSVVSGEGHAELSARLNCGDEALSDAEYCTWIVESLRETVNALNPSFGRVEYRDFDLITQVDRQLNRHHDDSIHQAREFLRGYAWVTICPRELVARLGGAQRLEETEAFHCVLPLDGGAVLLQASETPMDFGRTERRRIFPVLAPVLPPGAAQPPPAHPPNLKAALGDALSRLNYR
;
A
#
# COMPACT_ATOMS: atom_id res chain seq x y z
N MET A 1 14.61 -9.61 3.35
CA MET A 1 15.89 -9.58 2.60
C MET A 1 16.46 -8.17 2.64
N LEU A 2 17.26 -7.83 3.64
CA LEU A 2 17.58 -6.44 3.98
C LEU A 2 18.75 -5.96 3.13
N MET A 3 18.47 -5.03 2.23
CA MET A 3 19.38 -4.34 1.32
C MET A 3 20.22 -3.19 1.89
N ARG A 4 21.38 -3.43 2.51
CA ARG A 4 22.35 -2.33 2.77
C ARG A 4 23.29 -2.15 1.58
N ARG A 5 23.49 -0.91 1.12
CA ARG A 5 24.65 -0.53 0.27
C ARG A 5 25.58 0.36 1.08
N GLU A 6 26.50 -0.28 1.79
CA GLU A 6 27.76 0.31 2.25
C GLU A 6 28.74 -0.85 2.48
N ASN A 7 29.91 -0.81 1.82
CA ASN A 7 31.03 -1.75 1.96
C ASN A 7 30.87 -3.21 1.50
N GLY A 8 29.86 -3.57 0.71
CA GLY A 8 29.89 -4.80 -0.11
C GLY A 8 29.88 -6.14 0.64
N ARG A 9 29.73 -6.14 1.96
CA ARG A 9 29.66 -7.37 2.77
C ARG A 9 28.19 -7.75 3.00
N ARG A 10 27.80 -8.93 2.52
CA ARG A 10 26.45 -9.49 2.69
C ARG A 10 26.39 -10.23 4.02
N GLU A 11 25.63 -9.72 4.98
CA GLU A 11 25.35 -10.47 6.20
C GLU A 11 23.93 -11.02 6.18
N ARG A 12 23.83 -12.33 6.44
CA ARG A 12 22.57 -13.08 6.45
C ARG A 12 22.25 -13.41 7.90
N LEU A 13 21.33 -12.66 8.48
CA LEU A 13 20.75 -13.03 9.78
C LEU A 13 19.80 -14.23 9.57
N LYS A 14 20.01 -15.31 10.33
CA LYS A 14 19.30 -16.59 10.15
C LYS A 14 17.88 -16.58 10.71
N SER A 15 17.54 -15.65 11.61
CA SER A 15 16.20 -15.48 12.17
C SER A 15 16.01 -14.06 12.70
N ALA A 16 14.93 -13.37 12.30
CA ALA A 16 14.59 -12.05 12.83
C ALA A 16 14.07 -12.12 14.26
N GLN A 17 13.33 -13.18 14.61
CA GLN A 17 12.68 -13.33 15.93
C GLN A 17 13.71 -13.48 17.06
N GLY A 18 14.83 -14.16 16.81
CA GLY A 18 15.91 -14.33 17.80
C GLY A 18 16.98 -13.24 17.76
N ASN A 19 16.90 -12.29 16.82
CA ASN A 19 17.90 -11.24 16.64
C ASN A 19 17.22 -9.87 16.44
N TRP A 20 16.02 -9.69 17.00
CA TRP A 20 15.21 -8.50 16.74
C TRP A 20 15.90 -7.23 17.25
N ASP A 21 16.38 -7.24 18.48
CA ASP A 21 17.07 -6.11 19.08
C ASP A 21 18.36 -5.77 18.31
N HIS A 22 19.15 -6.79 17.95
CA HIS A 22 20.35 -6.60 17.12
C HIS A 22 20.02 -6.06 15.73
N LEU A 23 18.91 -6.48 15.13
CA LEU A 23 18.45 -5.95 13.85
C LEU A 23 18.04 -4.47 13.99
N LEU A 24 17.36 -4.10 15.08
CA LEU A 24 17.00 -2.71 15.36
C LEU A 24 18.22 -1.83 15.59
N ASP A 25 19.21 -2.31 16.32
CA ASP A 25 20.47 -1.60 16.58
C ASP A 25 21.29 -1.37 15.30
N ASP A 26 21.26 -2.34 14.37
CA ASP A 26 21.98 -2.25 13.09
C ASP A 26 21.23 -1.45 12.01
N LEU A 27 19.92 -1.23 12.20
CA LEU A 27 19.10 -0.50 11.26
C LEU A 27 19.41 1.00 11.37
N PRO A 28 19.98 1.63 10.32
CA PRO A 28 20.18 3.07 10.37
C PRO A 28 18.80 3.76 10.49
N PRO A 29 18.71 4.92 11.16
CA PRO A 29 17.43 5.61 11.34
C PRO A 29 16.68 5.95 10.04
N ALA A 30 17.41 6.09 8.92
CA ALA A 30 16.86 6.36 7.60
C ALA A 30 17.58 5.51 6.53
N PRO A 31 17.24 4.22 6.38
CA PRO A 31 17.87 3.39 5.36
C PRO A 31 17.35 3.80 3.98
N TYR A 32 18.25 4.03 3.01
CA TYR A 32 17.87 4.25 1.60
C TYR A 32 16.88 3.16 1.15
N TRP A 33 17.12 1.92 1.58
CA TRP A 33 16.13 0.86 1.55
C TRP A 33 16.47 -0.28 2.52
N THR A 34 15.46 -1.09 2.80
CA THR A 34 15.49 -2.19 3.76
C THR A 34 14.39 -3.17 3.37
N ASN A 35 14.61 -4.46 3.57
CA ASN A 35 13.60 -5.46 3.33
C ASN A 35 13.73 -6.62 4.34
N LEU A 36 12.65 -7.01 5.01
CA LEU A 36 12.65 -8.11 5.96
C LEU A 36 11.79 -9.24 5.38
N LEU A 37 12.34 -10.45 5.31
CA LEU A 37 11.65 -11.61 4.73
C LEU A 37 11.38 -12.60 5.85
N TYR A 38 10.11 -12.96 6.03
CA TYR A 38 9.65 -13.91 7.02
C TYR A 38 9.42 -15.26 6.35
N LYS A 39 10.05 -16.30 6.89
CA LYS A 39 9.97 -17.68 6.38
C LYS A 39 9.66 -18.66 7.50
N ALA A 40 8.89 -19.70 7.18
CA ALA A 40 8.79 -20.92 7.97
C ALA A 40 9.23 -22.10 7.11
N GLY A 41 10.40 -22.68 7.43
CA GLY A 41 11.06 -23.63 6.53
C GLY A 41 11.39 -22.99 5.18
N ASP A 42 10.91 -23.61 4.10
CA ASP A 42 11.06 -23.10 2.73
C ASP A 42 9.91 -22.18 2.28
N THR A 43 8.88 -21.99 3.12
CA THR A 43 7.71 -21.19 2.78
C THR A 43 7.91 -19.72 3.14
N ASP A 44 7.72 -18.83 2.15
CA ASP A 44 7.64 -17.38 2.35
C ASP A 44 6.30 -17.02 3.01
N LEU A 45 6.36 -16.53 4.25
CA LEU A 45 5.20 -16.05 5.01
C LEU A 45 4.91 -14.58 4.76
N GLY A 46 5.93 -13.79 4.44
CA GLY A 46 5.72 -12.38 4.12
C GLY A 46 7.00 -11.60 3.94
N VAL A 47 6.86 -10.39 3.40
CA VAL A 47 7.96 -9.46 3.19
C VAL A 47 7.56 -8.07 3.62
N VAL A 48 8.39 -7.42 4.41
CA VAL A 48 8.30 -5.99 4.71
C VAL A 48 9.40 -5.28 3.95
N ARG A 49 9.12 -4.13 3.35
CA ARG A 49 10.09 -3.29 2.65
C ARG A 49 9.94 -1.87 3.14
N ALA A 50 11.06 -1.23 3.43
CA ALA A 50 11.13 0.19 3.69
C ALA A 50 12.08 0.82 2.67
N SER A 51 11.77 2.01 2.20
CA SER A 51 12.66 2.81 1.36
C SER A 51 12.51 4.27 1.67
N SER A 52 13.60 5.02 1.59
CA SER A 52 13.59 6.47 1.72
C SER A 52 14.26 7.09 0.50
N VAL A 53 13.54 7.95 -0.21
CA VAL A 53 14.10 8.78 -1.28
C VAL A 53 14.49 10.12 -0.66
N VAL A 54 15.76 10.52 -0.80
CA VAL A 54 16.34 11.72 -0.17
C VAL A 54 16.42 12.91 -1.15
N SER A 55 15.98 12.77 -2.40
CA SER A 55 16.00 13.87 -3.38
C SER A 55 14.80 14.80 -3.23
N GLY A 56 15.05 16.11 -3.14
CA GLY A 56 13.99 17.14 -3.05
C GLY A 56 13.30 17.17 -1.68
N GLU A 57 11.96 17.14 -1.67
CA GLU A 57 11.17 17.07 -0.42
C GLU A 57 11.21 15.71 0.27
N GLY A 58 11.79 14.69 -0.37
CA GLY A 58 11.97 13.35 0.16
C GLY A 58 10.67 12.62 0.52
N HIS A 59 10.71 11.28 0.54
CA HIS A 59 9.61 10.50 1.11
C HIS A 59 10.15 9.18 1.65
N ALA A 60 9.45 8.64 2.65
CA ALA A 60 9.65 7.29 3.13
C ALA A 60 8.44 6.44 2.78
N GLU A 61 8.68 5.22 2.32
CA GLU A 61 7.65 4.24 2.03
C GLU A 61 7.89 2.99 2.88
N LEU A 62 6.81 2.44 3.43
CA LEU A 62 6.78 1.14 4.09
C LEU A 62 5.70 0.29 3.41
N SER A 63 6.07 -0.90 2.94
CA SER A 63 5.13 -1.88 2.40
C SER A 63 5.31 -3.23 3.08
N ALA A 64 4.20 -3.90 3.38
CA ALA A 64 4.18 -5.25 3.92
C ALA A 64 3.29 -6.12 3.04
N ARG A 65 3.78 -7.31 2.68
CA ARG A 65 3.01 -8.35 2.02
C ARG A 65 3.01 -9.58 2.89
N LEU A 66 1.82 -10.06 3.23
CA LEU A 66 1.62 -11.25 4.05
C LEU A 66 0.97 -12.34 3.19
N ASN A 67 1.44 -13.57 3.34
CA ASN A 67 0.85 -14.75 2.73
C ASN A 67 -0.01 -15.46 3.77
N CYS A 68 -1.29 -15.08 3.84
CA CYS A 68 -2.20 -15.51 4.92
C CYS A 68 -3.35 -16.45 4.48
N GLY A 69 -3.48 -16.78 3.20
CA GLY A 69 -4.55 -17.65 2.71
C GLY A 69 -5.94 -17.01 2.78
N ASP A 70 -6.87 -17.50 1.96
CA ASP A 70 -8.21 -16.90 1.85
C ASP A 70 -9.06 -17.12 3.11
N GLU A 71 -8.84 -18.23 3.83
CA GLU A 71 -9.55 -18.55 5.07
C GLU A 71 -9.33 -17.50 6.16
N ALA A 72 -8.07 -17.10 6.41
CA ALA A 72 -7.77 -16.06 7.38
C ALA A 72 -8.35 -14.71 6.95
N LEU A 73 -8.37 -14.42 5.65
CA LEU A 73 -8.93 -13.18 5.10
C LEU A 73 -10.46 -13.16 5.06
N SER A 74 -11.11 -14.29 5.34
CA SER A 74 -12.56 -14.38 5.60
C SER A 74 -12.89 -14.33 7.09
N ASP A 75 -11.90 -14.40 7.98
CA ASP A 75 -12.09 -14.29 9.42
C ASP A 75 -12.08 -12.82 9.87
N ALA A 76 -13.21 -12.38 10.41
CA ALA A 76 -13.39 -11.02 10.91
C ALA A 76 -12.45 -10.68 12.08
N GLU A 77 -12.11 -11.64 12.94
CA GLU A 77 -11.21 -11.42 14.07
C GLU A 77 -9.79 -11.17 13.56
N TYR A 78 -9.32 -11.99 12.62
CA TYR A 78 -8.03 -11.81 11.97
C TYR A 78 -7.96 -10.49 11.19
N CYS A 79 -9.02 -10.12 10.47
CA CYS A 79 -9.09 -8.86 9.73
C CYS A 79 -9.07 -7.65 10.68
N THR A 80 -9.77 -7.74 11.81
CA THR A 80 -9.74 -6.72 12.88
C THR A 80 -8.34 -6.57 13.44
N TRP A 81 -7.65 -7.68 13.70
CA TRP A 81 -6.26 -7.65 14.17
C TRP A 81 -5.32 -6.93 13.18
N ILE A 82 -5.48 -7.14 11.87
CA ILE A 82 -4.71 -6.40 10.85
C ILE A 82 -4.97 -4.89 10.95
N VAL A 83 -6.24 -4.49 11.03
CA VAL A 83 -6.65 -3.08 11.07
C VAL A 83 -6.11 -2.40 12.33
N GLU A 84 -6.27 -3.01 13.49
CA GLU A 84 -5.78 -2.48 14.76
C GLU A 84 -4.24 -2.44 14.80
N SER A 85 -3.56 -3.47 14.32
CA SER A 85 -2.09 -3.46 14.23
C SER A 85 -1.57 -2.32 13.34
N LEU A 86 -2.24 -2.06 12.21
CA LEU A 86 -1.90 -0.93 11.35
C LEU A 86 -2.18 0.40 12.06
N ARG A 87 -3.36 0.55 12.68
CA ARG A 87 -3.75 1.74 13.44
C ARG A 87 -2.71 2.05 14.51
N GLU A 88 -2.34 1.09 15.36
CA GLU A 88 -1.34 1.25 16.40
C GLU A 88 0.01 1.72 15.83
N THR A 89 0.44 1.10 14.72
CA THR A 89 1.71 1.44 14.05
C THR A 89 1.73 2.89 13.54
N VAL A 90 0.60 3.39 13.03
CA VAL A 90 0.52 4.73 12.41
C VAL A 90 -0.13 5.79 13.28
N ASN A 91 -0.56 5.46 14.51
CA ASN A 91 -1.45 6.31 15.30
C ASN A 91 -0.88 7.73 15.54
N ALA A 92 0.39 7.80 15.95
CA ALA A 92 1.07 9.06 16.20
C ALA A 92 1.71 9.68 14.92
N LEU A 93 1.63 8.98 13.79
CA LEU A 93 2.21 9.45 12.53
C LEU A 93 1.20 10.31 11.76
N ASN A 94 1.72 11.16 10.87
CA ASN A 94 0.91 11.85 9.86
C ASN A 94 1.27 11.33 8.46
N PRO A 95 0.95 10.06 8.13
CA PRO A 95 1.23 9.50 6.82
C PRO A 95 0.48 10.28 5.75
N SER A 96 1.12 10.53 4.60
CA SER A 96 0.47 11.18 3.46
C SER A 96 -0.50 10.24 2.73
N PHE A 97 -0.32 8.93 2.87
CA PHE A 97 -1.18 7.89 2.31
C PHE A 97 -0.87 6.53 2.94
N GLY A 98 -1.86 5.63 2.97
CA GLY A 98 -1.66 4.23 3.30
C GLY A 98 -2.82 3.37 2.81
N ARG A 99 -2.58 2.08 2.57
CA ARG A 99 -3.62 1.15 2.12
C ARG A 99 -3.31 -0.30 2.47
N VAL A 100 -4.37 -1.11 2.63
CA VAL A 100 -4.29 -2.57 2.66
C VAL A 100 -5.11 -3.12 1.50
N GLU A 101 -4.47 -3.97 0.70
CA GLU A 101 -5.04 -4.56 -0.51
C GLU A 101 -4.93 -6.08 -0.48
N TYR A 102 -5.86 -6.73 -1.17
CA TYR A 102 -5.88 -8.17 -1.37
C TYR A 102 -5.67 -8.51 -2.85
N ARG A 103 -4.83 -9.51 -3.13
CA ARG A 103 -4.43 -10.05 -4.45
C ARG A 103 -3.65 -9.13 -5.40
N ASP A 104 -3.92 -7.83 -5.43
CA ASP A 104 -3.30 -6.88 -6.38
C ASP A 104 -2.59 -5.75 -5.64
N PHE A 105 -1.34 -6.00 -5.21
CA PHE A 105 -0.49 -4.98 -4.58
C PHE A 105 0.58 -4.51 -5.57
N ASP A 106 0.55 -3.21 -5.87
CA ASP A 106 1.59 -2.48 -6.61
C ASP A 106 1.89 -1.16 -5.89
N LEU A 107 2.97 -0.48 -6.24
CA LEU A 107 3.31 0.85 -5.74
C LEU A 107 2.44 1.95 -6.38
N ILE A 108 1.97 1.69 -7.60
CA ILE A 108 1.04 2.56 -8.31
C ILE A 108 -0.39 2.22 -7.89
N THR A 109 -1.17 3.22 -7.51
CA THR A 109 -2.57 2.98 -7.11
C THR A 109 -3.47 2.75 -8.33
N GLN A 110 -4.64 2.14 -8.13
CA GLN A 110 -5.60 1.99 -9.23
C GLN A 110 -6.05 3.35 -9.78
N VAL A 111 -6.23 4.35 -8.92
CA VAL A 111 -6.58 5.72 -9.33
C VAL A 111 -5.43 6.37 -10.11
N ASP A 112 -4.19 6.22 -9.68
CA ASP A 112 -3.02 6.73 -10.41
C ASP A 112 -2.92 6.09 -11.80
N ARG A 113 -3.11 4.76 -11.90
CA ARG A 113 -3.14 4.06 -13.20
C ARG A 113 -4.28 4.55 -14.09
N GLN A 114 -5.48 4.67 -13.55
CA GLN A 114 -6.67 5.10 -14.31
C GLN A 114 -6.55 6.53 -14.83
N LEU A 115 -5.88 7.40 -14.08
CA LEU A 115 -5.68 8.79 -14.45
C LEU A 115 -4.32 9.05 -15.13
N ASN A 116 -3.55 7.99 -15.38
CA ASN A 116 -2.20 8.06 -15.94
C ASN A 116 -1.28 9.06 -15.19
N ARG A 117 -1.36 9.06 -13.86
CA ARG A 117 -0.53 9.91 -13.00
C ARG A 117 0.83 9.26 -12.77
N HIS A 118 1.89 10.05 -12.90
CA HIS A 118 3.23 9.59 -12.56
C HIS A 118 3.31 9.29 -11.05
N HIS A 119 4.05 8.23 -10.69
CA HIS A 119 4.12 7.77 -9.31
C HIS A 119 4.68 8.85 -8.36
N ASP A 120 5.80 9.46 -8.75
CA ASP A 120 6.46 10.49 -7.93
C ASP A 120 5.58 11.72 -7.76
N ASP A 121 4.93 12.20 -8.83
CA ASP A 121 4.01 13.35 -8.76
C ASP A 121 2.83 13.05 -7.84
N SER A 122 2.29 11.83 -7.90
CA SER A 122 1.20 11.40 -7.02
C SER A 122 1.63 11.35 -5.55
N ILE A 123 2.87 10.97 -5.25
CA ILE A 123 3.44 11.03 -3.89
C ILE A 123 3.54 12.47 -3.41
N HIS A 124 4.11 13.37 -4.21
CA HIS A 124 4.24 14.79 -3.85
C HIS A 124 2.88 15.45 -3.61
N GLN A 125 1.87 15.04 -4.37
CA GLN A 125 0.50 15.55 -4.25
C GLN A 125 -0.35 14.80 -3.22
N ALA A 126 0.18 13.82 -2.48
CA ALA A 126 -0.63 12.93 -1.64
C ALA A 126 -1.44 13.64 -0.53
N ARG A 127 -1.01 14.85 -0.12
CA ARG A 127 -1.74 15.70 0.83
C ARG A 127 -2.79 16.61 0.18
N GLU A 128 -2.71 16.79 -1.13
CA GLU A 128 -3.67 17.54 -1.94
C GLU A 128 -4.72 16.62 -2.58
N PHE A 129 -4.33 15.40 -2.95
CA PHE A 129 -5.20 14.43 -3.57
C PHE A 129 -4.98 13.04 -2.97
N LEU A 130 -6.08 12.39 -2.61
CA LEU A 130 -6.04 11.01 -2.14
C LEU A 130 -5.57 10.13 -3.29
N ARG A 131 -4.43 9.46 -3.10
CA ARG A 131 -3.79 8.66 -4.15
C ARG A 131 -4.63 7.47 -4.60
N GLY A 132 -5.54 6.96 -3.77
CA GLY A 132 -6.42 5.86 -4.11
C GLY A 132 -7.22 5.39 -2.90
N TYR A 133 -8.00 4.34 -3.07
CA TYR A 133 -8.75 3.71 -1.99
C TYR A 133 -8.80 2.20 -2.18
N ALA A 134 -8.74 1.47 -1.07
CA ALA A 134 -8.70 0.02 -1.00
C ALA A 134 -9.60 -0.48 0.14
N TRP A 135 -9.48 -1.76 0.52
CA TRP A 135 -10.22 -2.33 1.65
C TRP A 135 -9.98 -1.53 2.93
N VAL A 136 -8.71 -1.22 3.22
CA VAL A 136 -8.32 -0.22 4.23
C VAL A 136 -7.59 0.91 3.54
N THR A 137 -7.91 2.15 3.91
CA THR A 137 -7.27 3.36 3.38
C THR A 137 -6.95 4.31 4.53
N ILE A 138 -5.72 4.83 4.60
CA ILE A 138 -5.37 5.93 5.50
C ILE A 138 -5.52 7.24 4.74
N CYS A 139 -6.48 8.05 5.16
CA CYS A 139 -6.75 9.38 4.63
C CYS A 139 -5.95 10.42 5.44
N PRO A 140 -5.03 11.19 4.82
CA PRO A 140 -4.22 12.17 5.54
C PRO A 140 -5.07 13.31 6.11
N ARG A 141 -4.58 13.91 7.19
CA ARG A 141 -5.28 14.96 7.95
C ARG A 141 -5.84 16.08 7.09
N GLU A 142 -5.06 16.55 6.11
CA GLU A 142 -5.45 17.65 5.22
C GLU A 142 -6.72 17.31 4.41
N LEU A 143 -6.82 16.05 3.97
CA LEU A 143 -7.97 15.55 3.20
C LEU A 143 -9.15 15.23 4.11
N VAL A 144 -8.91 14.69 5.30
CA VAL A 144 -9.94 14.49 6.33
C VAL A 144 -10.65 15.81 6.65
N ALA A 145 -9.90 16.90 6.82
CA ALA A 145 -10.47 18.23 7.07
C ALA A 145 -11.38 18.69 5.91
N ARG A 146 -10.95 18.46 4.65
CA ARG A 146 -11.76 18.77 3.46
C ARG A 146 -13.02 17.91 3.33
N LEU A 147 -13.02 16.72 3.90
CA LEU A 147 -14.17 15.81 3.96
C LEU A 147 -15.12 16.12 5.13
N GLY A 148 -14.82 17.14 5.93
CA GLY A 148 -15.64 17.55 7.07
C GLY A 148 -15.28 16.85 8.40
N GLY A 149 -14.14 16.16 8.46
CA GLY A 149 -13.65 15.50 9.67
C GLY A 149 -14.10 14.04 9.81
N ALA A 150 -13.53 13.36 10.81
CA ALA A 150 -13.78 11.93 11.03
C ALA A 150 -15.24 11.62 11.37
N GLN A 151 -15.87 12.44 12.23
CA GLN A 151 -17.28 12.29 12.58
C GLN A 151 -18.18 12.36 11.33
N ARG A 152 -17.90 13.31 10.42
CA ARG A 152 -18.67 13.42 9.18
C ARG A 152 -18.53 12.19 8.29
N LEU A 153 -17.34 11.59 8.26
CA LEU A 153 -17.08 10.35 7.52
C LEU A 153 -17.84 9.16 8.13
N GLU A 154 -17.90 9.07 9.45
CA GLU A 154 -18.67 8.05 10.18
C GLU A 154 -20.17 8.17 9.89
N GLU A 155 -20.73 9.38 9.95
CA GLU A 155 -22.13 9.68 9.63
C GLU A 155 -22.54 9.31 8.19
N THR A 156 -21.59 9.13 7.27
CA THR A 156 -21.92 8.70 5.90
C THR A 156 -22.36 7.24 5.82
N GLU A 157 -22.02 6.42 6.82
CA GLU A 157 -22.22 4.97 6.84
C GLU A 157 -21.62 4.25 5.61
N ALA A 158 -20.73 4.93 4.89
CA ALA A 158 -20.10 4.40 3.68
C ALA A 158 -18.96 3.42 4.01
N PHE A 159 -18.46 3.46 5.23
CA PHE A 159 -17.38 2.63 5.74
C PHE A 159 -17.92 1.67 6.80
N HIS A 160 -17.32 0.48 6.88
CA HIS A 160 -17.58 -0.43 7.99
C HIS A 160 -17.03 0.14 9.31
N CYS A 161 -15.84 0.76 9.25
CA CYS A 161 -15.23 1.40 10.41
C CYS A 161 -14.46 2.67 9.99
N VAL A 162 -14.52 3.68 10.85
CA VAL A 162 -13.81 4.95 10.73
C VAL A 162 -13.01 5.17 12.02
N LEU A 163 -11.69 5.11 11.92
CA LEU A 163 -10.79 5.16 13.08
C LEU A 163 -9.91 6.42 13.01
N PRO A 164 -10.21 7.47 13.80
CA PRO A 164 -9.34 8.63 13.93
C PRO A 164 -7.98 8.24 14.50
N LEU A 165 -6.92 8.86 14.00
CA LEU A 165 -5.54 8.72 14.49
C LEU A 165 -5.11 10.01 15.21
N ASP A 166 -4.21 9.90 16.18
CA ASP A 166 -3.70 11.06 16.95
C ASP A 166 -2.98 12.09 16.07
N GLY A 167 -2.36 11.64 14.96
CA GLY A 167 -1.77 12.52 13.95
C GLY A 167 -2.77 13.33 13.11
N GLY A 168 -4.08 13.12 13.31
CA GLY A 168 -5.18 13.80 12.62
C GLY A 168 -5.60 13.15 11.30
N ALA A 169 -4.89 12.13 10.84
CA ALA A 169 -5.33 11.25 9.77
C ALA A 169 -6.47 10.32 10.24
N VAL A 170 -7.13 9.65 9.30
CA VAL A 170 -8.19 8.67 9.60
C VAL A 170 -7.93 7.39 8.84
N LEU A 171 -8.02 6.25 9.52
CA LEU A 171 -8.05 4.93 8.90
C LEU A 171 -9.50 4.58 8.58
N LEU A 172 -9.76 4.28 7.31
CA LEU A 172 -11.07 3.95 6.76
C LEU A 172 -11.09 2.50 6.32
N GLN A 173 -12.00 1.70 6.89
CA GLN A 173 -12.22 0.31 6.51
C GLN A 173 -13.52 0.19 5.72
N ALA A 174 -13.44 -0.24 4.47
CA ALA A 174 -14.56 -0.25 3.54
C ALA A 174 -15.60 -1.35 3.82
N SER A 175 -15.15 -2.52 4.30
CA SER A 175 -15.96 -3.70 4.62
C SER A 175 -15.32 -4.47 5.79
N GLU A 176 -16.06 -5.34 6.47
CA GLU A 176 -15.55 -6.12 7.61
C GLU A 176 -14.32 -6.96 7.20
N THR A 177 -14.42 -7.66 6.07
CA THR A 177 -13.32 -8.43 5.50
C THR A 177 -12.90 -7.88 4.12
N PRO A 178 -11.66 -8.10 3.68
CA PRO A 178 -11.23 -7.77 2.31
C PRO A 178 -11.92 -8.65 1.26
N MET A 179 -12.44 -9.82 1.65
CA MET A 179 -13.16 -10.72 0.75
C MET A 179 -14.50 -10.11 0.30
N ASP A 180 -15.12 -9.30 1.17
CA ASP A 180 -16.33 -8.56 0.86
C ASP A 180 -16.07 -7.25 0.13
N PHE A 181 -14.81 -6.83 -0.05
CA PHE A 181 -14.47 -5.57 -0.72
C PHE A 181 -14.60 -5.67 -2.26
N GLY A 182 -15.84 -5.60 -2.71
CA GLY A 182 -16.25 -5.78 -4.09
C GLY A 182 -16.63 -4.48 -4.79
N ARG A 183 -17.48 -4.60 -5.81
CA ARG A 183 -17.94 -3.45 -6.61
C ARG A 183 -18.92 -2.58 -5.82
N THR A 184 -19.70 -3.18 -4.93
CA THR A 184 -20.74 -2.50 -4.15
C THR A 184 -20.12 -1.52 -3.18
N GLU A 185 -19.10 -1.96 -2.46
CA GLU A 185 -18.35 -1.22 -1.45
C GLU A 185 -17.63 -0.04 -2.12
N ARG A 186 -16.96 -0.29 -3.26
CA ARG A 186 -16.33 0.76 -4.07
C ARG A 186 -17.32 1.84 -4.52
N ARG A 187 -18.53 1.44 -4.96
CA ARG A 187 -19.57 2.39 -5.37
C ARG A 187 -20.11 3.20 -4.20
N ARG A 188 -20.16 2.62 -2.99
CA ARG A 188 -20.60 3.28 -1.78
C ARG A 188 -19.59 4.33 -1.29
N ILE A 189 -18.30 4.01 -1.29
CA ILE A 189 -17.25 4.92 -0.78
C ILE A 189 -16.86 6.01 -1.79
N PHE A 190 -16.99 5.75 -3.10
CA PHE A 190 -16.51 6.68 -4.12
C PHE A 190 -17.13 8.08 -3.99
N PRO A 191 -18.46 8.27 -3.85
CA PRO A 191 -19.05 9.60 -3.70
C PRO A 191 -18.54 10.36 -2.47
N VAL A 192 -18.20 9.64 -1.39
CA VAL A 192 -17.67 10.23 -0.15
C VAL A 192 -16.23 10.70 -0.36
N LEU A 193 -15.40 9.93 -1.06
CA LEU A 193 -13.99 10.26 -1.29
C LEU A 193 -13.76 11.15 -2.52
N ALA A 194 -14.72 11.23 -3.45
CA ALA A 194 -14.61 12.00 -4.69
C ALA A 194 -14.12 13.45 -4.51
N PRO A 195 -14.53 14.22 -3.48
CA PRO A 195 -14.06 15.60 -3.28
C PRO A 195 -12.55 15.74 -3.03
N VAL A 196 -11.87 14.66 -2.65
CA VAL A 196 -10.43 14.63 -2.40
C VAL A 196 -9.68 13.77 -3.40
N LEU A 197 -10.37 13.15 -4.37
CA LEU A 197 -9.70 12.45 -5.46
C LEU A 197 -9.16 13.47 -6.48
N PRO A 198 -8.04 13.15 -7.15
CA PRO A 198 -7.55 13.95 -8.26
C PRO A 198 -8.62 14.10 -9.35
N PRO A 199 -8.79 15.30 -9.94
CA PRO A 199 -9.73 15.49 -11.03
C PRO A 199 -9.27 14.72 -12.27
N GLY A 200 -10.23 14.18 -13.03
CA GLY A 200 -9.96 13.53 -14.31
C GLY A 200 -10.99 12.48 -14.66
N ALA A 201 -11.03 12.12 -15.95
CA ALA A 201 -11.75 10.96 -16.41
C ALA A 201 -10.82 9.76 -16.45
N ALA A 202 -11.31 8.59 -16.05
CA ALA A 202 -10.58 7.34 -16.23
C ALA A 202 -10.21 7.19 -17.71
N GLN A 203 -8.92 7.06 -17.99
CA GLN A 203 -8.48 6.74 -19.34
C GLN A 203 -8.84 5.29 -19.62
N PRO A 204 -9.31 4.98 -20.84
CA PRO A 204 -9.44 3.59 -21.25
C PRO A 204 -8.09 2.91 -21.02
N PRO A 205 -8.07 1.67 -20.50
CA PRO A 205 -6.81 0.96 -20.34
C PRO A 205 -6.09 1.00 -21.68
N PRO A 206 -4.77 1.27 -21.72
CA PRO A 206 -4.02 1.22 -22.96
C PRO A 206 -4.38 -0.11 -23.63
N ALA A 207 -4.77 -0.07 -24.90
CA ALA A 207 -5.13 -1.27 -25.64
C ALA A 207 -3.97 -2.25 -25.47
N HIS A 208 -4.15 -3.26 -24.61
CA HIS A 208 -3.11 -4.26 -24.41
C HIS A 208 -2.95 -4.90 -25.79
N PRO A 209 -1.78 -4.80 -26.44
CA PRO A 209 -1.56 -5.68 -27.58
C PRO A 209 -1.74 -7.11 -27.03
N PRO A 210 -2.52 -7.97 -27.71
CA PRO A 210 -2.76 -9.32 -27.24
C PRO A 210 -1.41 -9.98 -26.99
N ASN A 211 -1.16 -10.30 -25.72
CA ASN A 211 0.01 -11.00 -25.21
C ASN A 211 1.37 -10.41 -25.66
N LEU A 212 1.98 -9.57 -24.80
CA LEU A 212 3.39 -9.21 -24.95
C LEU A 212 4.31 -10.44 -25.08
N LYS A 213 3.91 -11.58 -24.47
CA LYS A 213 4.55 -12.90 -24.64
C LYS A 213 4.45 -13.44 -26.08
N ALA A 214 3.31 -13.25 -26.75
CA ALA A 214 3.14 -13.65 -28.14
C ALA A 214 3.91 -12.71 -29.07
N ALA A 215 3.90 -11.39 -28.81
CA ALA A 215 4.67 -10.42 -29.57
C ALA A 215 6.19 -10.61 -29.41
N LEU A 216 6.68 -10.90 -28.19
CA LEU A 216 8.08 -11.28 -27.93
C LEU A 216 8.42 -12.65 -28.54
N GLY A 217 7.51 -13.62 -28.48
CA GLY A 217 7.67 -14.91 -29.15
C GLY A 217 7.81 -14.76 -30.66
N ASP A 218 6.97 -13.95 -31.30
CA ASP A 218 7.03 -13.66 -32.74
C ASP A 218 8.32 -12.91 -33.12
N ALA A 219 8.73 -11.93 -32.30
CA ALA A 219 9.96 -11.17 -32.51
C ALA A 219 11.22 -12.04 -32.39
N LEU A 220 11.27 -12.94 -31.41
CA LEU A 220 12.40 -13.87 -31.21
C LEU A 220 12.42 -14.98 -32.28
N SER A 221 11.26 -15.43 -32.76
CA SER A 221 11.16 -16.38 -33.87
C SER A 221 11.71 -15.82 -35.19
N ARG A 222 11.55 -14.52 -35.42
CA ARG A 222 12.08 -13.81 -36.61
C ARG A 222 13.58 -13.51 -36.51
N LEU A 223 14.16 -13.52 -35.31
CA LEU A 223 15.61 -13.35 -35.08
C LEU A 223 16.38 -14.67 -35.22
N ASN A 224 15.72 -15.83 -35.11
CA ASN A 224 16.34 -17.15 -35.31
C ASN A 224 16.34 -17.63 -36.79
N TYR A 225 15.96 -16.76 -37.73
CA TYR A 225 15.97 -17.03 -39.18
C TYR A 225 16.75 -15.95 -39.95
N ARG A 226 17.90 -15.54 -39.42
CA ARG A 226 18.94 -14.82 -40.18
C ARG A 226 20.31 -15.40 -39.88
#